data_AF-A0A7H8W648-F1
#
_entry.id   AF-A0A7H8W648-F1
#
_cell.length_a   1.000
_cell.length_b   1.000
_cell.length_c   1.000
_cell.angle_alpha   90.00
_cell.angle_beta   90.00
_cell.angle_gamma   90.00
#
_symmetry.space_group_name_H-M   'P 1'
#
loop_
_entity.id
_entity.type
_entity.pdbx_description
1 polymer ?
#
loop_
_entity_poly.entity_id
_entity_poly.type
_entity_poly.pdbx_seq_one_letter_code
_entity_poly.pdbx_strand_id
1 'polypeptide(L)'
;MSVPSALQNEKFANCQESIKILYLVDDKFKCICDDYCTTTDKVEIFKKRIEEDFRNRIDYENLAKELEEEILFYISNNTDRKY
;
A
#
# COMPACT_ATOMS: atom_id res chain seq x y z
N MET A 1 -29.39 8.79 -0.71
CA MET A 1 -28.01 8.91 -0.18
C MET A 1 -27.73 7.65 0.61
N SER A 2 -26.77 6.84 0.16
CA SER A 2 -26.44 5.56 0.80
C SER A 2 -25.26 5.76 1.74
N VAL A 3 -25.27 5.13 2.91
CA VAL A 3 -24.14 5.18 3.85
C VAL A 3 -22.92 4.52 3.20
N PRO A 4 -21.73 5.16 3.28
CA PRO A 4 -20.50 4.61 2.74
C PRO A 4 -20.22 3.17 3.18
N SER A 5 -19.85 2.31 2.24
CA SER A 5 -19.53 0.89 2.49
C SER A 5 -18.38 0.73 3.50
N ALA A 6 -17.45 1.68 3.55
CA ALA A 6 -16.34 1.70 4.49
C ALA A 6 -16.80 1.80 5.97
N LEU A 7 -18.02 2.28 6.23
CA LEU A 7 -18.62 2.29 7.57
C LEU A 7 -19.26 0.96 7.95
N GLN A 8 -19.38 0.00 7.03
CA GLN A 8 -19.83 -1.38 7.30
C GLN A 8 -18.69 -2.24 7.87
N ASN A 9 -17.84 -1.61 8.68
CA ASN A 9 -16.76 -2.27 9.38
C ASN A 9 -17.33 -3.13 10.52
N GLU A 10 -16.73 -4.28 10.78
CA GLU A 10 -17.12 -5.20 11.85
C GLU A 10 -17.15 -4.51 13.23
N LYS A 11 -16.26 -3.52 13.44
CA LYS A 11 -16.21 -2.67 14.65
C LYS A 11 -17.51 -1.89 14.90
N PHE A 12 -18.29 -1.66 13.85
CA PHE A 12 -19.53 -0.89 13.89
C PHE A 12 -20.75 -1.77 13.59
N ALA A 13 -20.61 -3.10 13.55
CA ALA A 13 -21.70 -4.00 13.20
C ALA A 13 -22.95 -3.80 14.07
N ASN A 14 -22.76 -3.62 15.39
CA ASN A 14 -23.84 -3.39 16.36
C ASN A 14 -24.37 -1.95 16.37
N CYS A 15 -23.72 -1.02 15.66
CA CYS A 15 -24.05 0.40 15.63
C CYS A 15 -24.55 0.87 14.25
N GLN A 16 -24.69 -0.04 13.27
CA GLN A 16 -25.03 0.31 11.89
C GLN A 16 -26.30 1.15 11.76
N GLU A 17 -27.33 0.82 12.52
CA GLU A 17 -28.60 1.53 12.45
C GLU A 17 -28.47 2.95 13.02
N SER A 18 -27.80 3.11 14.16
CA SER A 18 -27.49 4.42 14.75
C SER A 18 -26.61 5.26 13.83
N ILE A 19 -25.62 4.66 13.16
CA ILE A 19 -24.75 5.34 12.19
C ILE A 19 -25.58 5.84 11.00
N LYS A 20 -26.49 5.03 10.45
CA LYS A 20 -27.36 5.44 9.34
C LYS A 20 -28.22 6.64 9.74
N ILE A 21 -28.79 6.61 10.93
CA ILE A 21 -29.65 7.70 11.42
C ILE A 21 -28.81 8.96 11.62
N LEU A 22 -27.72 8.88 12.39
CA LEU A 22 -26.85 10.03 12.69
C LEU A 22 -26.21 10.62 11.44
N TYR A 23 -25.82 9.80 10.46
CA TYR A 23 -25.25 10.28 9.19
C TYR A 23 -26.23 11.12 8.37
N LEU A 24 -27.55 10.88 8.53
CA LEU A 24 -28.58 11.60 7.79
C LEU A 24 -29.03 12.89 8.50
N VAL A 25 -28.92 12.96 9.83
CA VAL A 25 -29.49 14.04 10.64
C VAL A 25 -28.46 14.94 11.31
N ASP A 26 -27.21 14.49 11.44
CA ASP A 26 -26.13 15.24 12.10
C ASP A 26 -24.98 15.49 11.10
N ASP A 27 -24.89 16.73 10.63
CA ASP A 27 -23.85 17.16 9.67
C ASP A 27 -22.42 17.01 10.22
N LYS A 28 -22.24 17.17 11.54
CA LYS A 28 -20.92 17.02 12.16
C LYS A 28 -20.51 15.54 12.17
N PHE A 29 -21.44 14.66 12.50
CA PHE A 29 -21.23 13.21 12.45
C PHE A 29 -20.98 12.73 11.02
N LYS A 30 -21.71 13.30 10.05
CA LYS A 30 -21.49 13.06 8.63
C LYS A 30 -20.06 13.43 8.20
N CYS A 31 -19.56 14.60 8.56
CA CYS A 31 -18.17 15.00 8.26
C CYS A 31 -17.15 14.01 8.86
N ILE A 32 -17.36 13.58 10.11
CA ILE A 32 -16.48 12.57 10.75
C ILE A 32 -16.48 11.26 9.95
N CYS A 33 -17.65 10.82 9.50
CA CYS A 33 -17.80 9.62 8.69
C CYS A 33 -17.13 9.75 7.32
N ASP A 34 -17.29 10.89 6.65
CA ASP A 34 -16.69 11.15 5.33
C ASP A 34 -15.15 11.25 5.44
N ASP A 35 -14.63 11.91 6.48
CA ASP A 35 -13.20 11.98 6.78
C ASP A 35 -12.63 10.60 7.12
N TYR A 36 -13.38 9.79 7.88
CA TYR A 36 -13.00 8.42 8.18
C TYR A 36 -12.84 7.59 6.90
N CYS A 37 -13.86 7.61 6.02
CA CYS A 37 -13.84 6.87 4.75
C CYS A 37 -12.66 7.32 3.87
N THR A 38 -12.48 8.63 3.71
CA THR A 38 -11.39 9.19 2.93
C THR A 38 -10.02 8.79 3.48
N THR A 39 -9.87 8.76 4.80
CA THR A 39 -8.63 8.36 5.45
C THR A 39 -8.36 6.87 5.29
N THR A 40 -9.38 6.02 5.41
CA THR A 40 -9.22 4.58 5.19
C THR A 40 -8.82 4.25 3.76
N ASP A 41 -9.44 4.89 2.77
CA ASP A 41 -9.07 4.70 1.36
C ASP A 41 -7.62 5.11 1.10
N LYS A 42 -7.20 6.26 1.65
CA LYS A 42 -5.80 6.71 1.56
C LYS A 42 -4.84 5.70 2.18
N VAL A 43 -5.16 5.13 3.34
CA VAL A 43 -4.32 4.11 3.99
C VAL A 43 -4.16 2.88 3.10
N GLU A 44 -5.22 2.41 2.44
CA GLU A 44 -5.12 1.28 1.52
C GLU A 44 -4.27 1.60 0.29
N ILE A 45 -4.40 2.80 -0.27
CA ILE A 45 -3.56 3.27 -1.38
C ILE A 45 -2.09 3.30 -0.97
N PHE A 46 -1.77 3.84 0.22
CA PHE A 46 -0.41 3.87 0.72
C PHE A 46 0.16 2.48 0.95
N LYS A 47 -0.63 1.53 1.47
CA LYS A 47 -0.18 0.14 1.62
C LYS A 47 0.20 -0.48 0.28
N LYS A 48 -0.66 -0.35 -0.73
CA LYS A 48 -0.38 -0.86 -2.08
C LYS A 48 0.91 -0.27 -2.65
N ARG A 49 1.09 1.04 -2.50
CA ARG A 49 2.31 1.72 -2.95
C ARG A 49 3.56 1.21 -2.25
N ILE A 50 3.51 0.99 -0.93
CA ILE A 50 4.63 0.42 -0.18
C ILE A 50 4.97 -0.99 -0.67
N GLU A 51 3.96 -1.81 -0.97
CA GLU A 51 4.18 -3.16 -1.52
C GLU A 51 4.81 -3.12 -2.92
N GLU A 52 4.40 -2.16 -3.77
CA GLU A 52 5.02 -1.92 -5.08
C GLU A 52 6.47 -1.45 -4.96
N ASP A 53 6.74 -0.46 -4.11
CA ASP A 53 8.09 0.04 -3.85
C ASP A 53 8.99 -1.06 -3.27
N PHE A 54 8.46 -1.94 -2.42
CA PHE A 54 9.20 -3.08 -1.88
C PHE A 54 9.57 -4.10 -2.96
N ARG A 55 8.65 -4.43 -3.87
CA ARG A 55 8.95 -5.30 -5.03
C ARG A 55 10.04 -4.71 -5.91
N ASN A 56 9.88 -3.45 -6.30
CA ASN A 56 10.86 -2.75 -7.12
C ASN A 56 12.25 -2.76 -6.46
N ARG A 57 12.31 -2.54 -5.15
CA ARG A 57 13.57 -2.61 -4.41
C ARG A 57 14.23 -3.98 -4.51
N ILE A 58 13.47 -5.06 -4.34
CA ILE A 58 14.01 -6.43 -4.46
C ILE A 58 14.56 -6.66 -5.87
N ASP A 59 13.83 -6.22 -6.91
CA ASP A 59 14.27 -6.37 -8.30
C ASP A 59 15.58 -5.62 -8.56
N TYR A 60 15.73 -4.40 -8.05
CA TYR A 60 16.98 -3.64 -8.15
C TYR A 60 18.13 -4.28 -7.37
N GLU A 61 17.86 -4.82 -6.17
CA GLU A 61 18.87 -5.52 -5.37
C GLU A 61 19.34 -6.81 -6.07
N ASN A 62 18.46 -7.52 -6.76
CA ASN A 62 18.80 -8.71 -7.53
C ASN A 62 19.61 -8.35 -8.78
N LEU A 63 19.15 -7.37 -9.56
CA LEU A 63 19.87 -6.90 -10.74
C LEU A 63 21.29 -6.42 -10.39
N ALA A 64 21.45 -5.72 -9.27
CA ALA A 64 22.76 -5.30 -8.79
C ALA A 64 23.70 -6.50 -8.55
N LYS A 65 23.21 -7.58 -7.93
CA LYS A 65 23.99 -8.80 -7.71
C LYS A 65 24.37 -9.48 -9.02
N GLU A 66 23.43 -9.61 -9.96
CA GLU A 66 23.71 -10.21 -11.27
C GLU A 66 24.80 -9.42 -12.02
N LEU A 67 24.73 -8.08 -11.97
CA LEU A 67 25.75 -7.22 -12.56
C LEU A 67 27.11 -7.36 -11.85
N GLU A 68 27.13 -7.48 -10.52
CA GLU A 68 28.37 -7.73 -9.77
C GLU A 68 29.00 -9.07 -10.18
N GLU A 69 28.20 -10.14 -10.33
CA GLU A 69 28.66 -11.44 -10.80
C GLU A 69 29.21 -11.38 -12.23
N GLU A 70 28.54 -10.66 -13.13
CA GLU A 70 29.04 -10.44 -14.49
C GLU A 70 30.37 -9.68 -14.49
N ILE A 71 30.49 -8.62 -13.69
CA ILE A 71 31.74 -7.86 -13.56
C ILE A 71 32.87 -8.77 -13.06
N LEU A 72 32.62 -9.58 -12.04
CA LEU A 72 33.59 -10.55 -11.51
C LEU A 72 33.99 -11.56 -12.58
N PHE A 73 33.01 -12.12 -13.30
CA PHE A 73 33.26 -13.05 -14.40
C PHE A 73 34.14 -12.42 -15.49
N TYR A 74 33.84 -11.19 -15.91
CA TYR A 74 34.64 -10.46 -16.88
C TYR A 74 36.06 -10.22 -16.39
N ILE A 75 36.25 -9.84 -15.14
CA ILE A 75 37.58 -9.65 -14.55
C ILE A 75 38.35 -10.97 -14.58
N SER A 76 37.78 -12.05 -14.06
CA SER A 76 38.41 -13.38 -14.03
C SER A 76 38.78 -13.85 -15.44
N ASN A 77 37.87 -13.78 -16.40
CA ASN A 77 38.13 -14.25 -17.77
C ASN A 77 39.20 -13.42 -18.51
N ASN A 78 39.37 -12.13 -18.17
CA ASN A 78 40.40 -11.28 -18.78
C ASN A 78 41.74 -11.30 -18.01
N THR A 79 41.74 -11.72 -16.74
CA THR A 79 42.97 -11.96 -15.98
C THR A 79 43.57 -13.33 -16.25
N ASP A 80 42.75 -14.35 -16.53
CA ASP A 80 43.21 -15.70 -16.92
C ASP A 80 43.89 -15.71 -18.31
N ARG A 81 43.46 -14.85 -19.24
CA ARG A 81 44.04 -14.73 -20.60
C ARG A 81 45.42 -14.05 -20.66
N LYS A 82 45.99 -13.61 -19.53
CA LYS A 82 47.27 -12.90 -19.48
C LYS A 82 48.47 -13.74 -19.05
N TYR A 83 48.32 -15.06 -18.87
CA TYR A 83 49.43 -15.99 -18.58
C TYR A 83 49.54 -17.09 -19.63
#